data_AF-A0A1I7IKW6-F1
#
_entry.id   AF-A0A1I7IKW6-F1
#
_cell.length_a   1.000
_cell.length_b   1.000
_cell.length_c   1.000
_cell.angle_alpha   90.00
_cell.angle_beta   90.00
_cell.angle_gamma   90.00
#
_symmetry.space_group_name_H-M   'P 1'
#
loop_
_entity.id
_entity.type
_entity.pdbx_description
1 polymer ?
#
loop_
_entity_poly.entity_id
_entity_poly.type
_entity_poly.pdbx_seq_one_letter_code
_entity_poly.pdbx_strand_id
1 'polypeptide(L)'
;MWKTKLAAGLLSAMFSLSAQAGFIQYDFSGVTFSDGGQLNGYFVQNTANKAVAYFDLAVSGGSAMHAAEFFPSGSMSNISAASTHFSGAGPTNFSVFNNQDTILYKLALSFGSTSTAGTYRVFGSNSQSPQAEPAWMYGEPGSRTIVSGQVTEGVILQGLLAYLEAGDVPEINDIIPLYSPEPEQVPEPGSLALLMLGAAGMLAARRKAAA
;
A
#
# COMPACT_ATOMS: atom_id res chain seq x y z
N MET A 1 48.33 -16.95 1.80
CA MET A 1 47.05 -16.81 2.52
C MET A 1 46.33 -15.46 2.34
N TRP A 2 46.77 -14.56 1.45
CA TRP A 2 46.09 -13.27 1.22
C TRP A 2 45.04 -13.26 0.11
N LYS A 3 45.08 -14.23 -0.82
CA LYS A 3 44.16 -14.26 -1.97
C LYS A 3 42.71 -14.58 -1.59
N THR A 4 42.47 -15.31 -0.50
CA THR A 4 41.13 -15.70 -0.06
C THR A 4 40.36 -14.58 0.65
N LYS A 5 41.06 -13.60 1.24
CA LYS A 5 40.42 -12.45 1.93
C LYS A 5 39.92 -11.39 0.94
N LEU A 6 40.56 -11.28 -0.23
CA LEU A 6 40.16 -10.31 -1.26
C LEU A 6 38.85 -10.70 -1.98
N ALA A 7 38.62 -12.01 -2.16
CA ALA A 7 37.41 -12.53 -2.81
C ALA A 7 36.14 -12.30 -1.96
N ALA A 8 36.24 -12.33 -0.63
CA ALA A 8 35.11 -12.11 0.26
C ALA A 8 34.64 -10.63 0.26
N GLY A 9 35.55 -9.67 0.11
CA GLY A 9 35.18 -8.24 0.06
C GLY A 9 34.49 -7.82 -1.25
N LEU A 10 34.89 -8.42 -2.37
CA LEU A 10 34.27 -8.16 -3.69
C LEU A 10 32.86 -8.76 -3.80
N LEU A 11 32.60 -9.93 -3.18
CA LEU A 11 31.27 -10.53 -3.14
C LEU A 11 30.27 -9.70 -2.31
N SER A 12 30.69 -9.11 -1.19
CA SER A 12 29.81 -8.24 -0.40
C SER A 12 29.46 -6.92 -1.10
N ALA A 13 30.34 -6.39 -1.95
CA ALA A 13 30.09 -5.16 -2.71
C ALA A 13 29.11 -5.36 -3.89
N MET A 14 29.02 -6.56 -4.45
CA MET A 14 28.09 -6.85 -5.56
C MET A 14 26.64 -7.11 -5.11
N PHE A 15 26.41 -7.34 -3.81
CA PHE A 15 25.06 -7.38 -3.23
C PHE A 15 24.58 -6.02 -2.69
N SER A 16 25.41 -4.97 -2.79
CA SER A 16 24.96 -3.58 -2.66
C SER A 16 24.36 -3.07 -3.97
N LEU A 17 23.56 -3.92 -4.65
CA LEU A 17 22.61 -3.42 -5.63
C LEU A 17 21.80 -2.35 -4.89
N SER A 18 21.93 -1.12 -5.36
CA SER A 18 21.16 0.02 -4.91
C SER A 18 19.72 -0.45 -4.69
N ALA A 19 19.29 -0.51 -3.43
CA ALA A 19 17.88 -0.52 -3.13
C ALA A 19 17.34 0.70 -3.87
N GLN A 20 16.66 0.47 -5.00
CA GLN A 20 16.14 1.54 -5.84
C GLN A 20 15.00 2.16 -5.02
N ALA A 21 15.41 3.06 -4.14
CA ALA A 21 14.55 3.82 -3.27
C ALA A 21 13.81 4.77 -4.17
N GLY A 22 12.51 4.56 -4.26
CA GLY A 22 11.62 5.46 -4.93
C GLY A 22 10.24 4.94 -4.67
N PHE A 23 9.85 3.93 -5.43
CA PHE A 23 8.44 3.60 -5.59
C PHE A 23 8.19 2.09 -5.73
N ILE A 24 7.04 1.64 -5.23
CA ILE A 24 6.48 0.30 -5.46
C ILE A 24 5.07 0.48 -6.02
N GLN A 25 4.73 -0.27 -7.07
CA GLN A 25 3.37 -0.35 -7.58
C GLN A 25 2.64 -1.55 -6.98
N TYR A 26 1.35 -1.39 -6.78
CA TYR A 26 0.44 -2.37 -6.25
C TYR A 26 -0.74 -2.51 -7.23
N ASP A 27 -0.85 -3.68 -7.86
CA ASP A 27 -1.85 -4.00 -8.87
C ASP A 27 -3.04 -4.72 -8.26
N PHE A 28 -4.25 -4.21 -8.48
CA PHE A 28 -5.47 -4.86 -8.02
C PHE A 28 -5.83 -6.06 -8.90
N SER A 29 -6.23 -7.16 -8.26
CA SER A 29 -6.64 -8.37 -8.96
C SER A 29 -7.88 -9.00 -8.31
N GLY A 30 -8.91 -9.21 -9.12
CA GLY A 30 -10.14 -9.91 -8.71
C GLY A 30 -10.92 -9.19 -7.61
N VAL A 31 -10.83 -7.86 -7.55
CA VAL A 31 -11.52 -7.08 -6.51
C VAL A 31 -12.98 -6.90 -6.87
N THR A 32 -13.87 -7.42 -6.04
CA THR A 32 -15.32 -7.37 -6.24
C THR A 32 -16.01 -6.69 -5.06
N PHE A 33 -17.04 -5.92 -5.38
CA PHE A 33 -17.92 -5.29 -4.41
C PHE A 33 -19.16 -6.14 -4.13
N SER A 34 -19.86 -5.83 -3.04
CA SER A 34 -21.08 -6.51 -2.59
C SER A 34 -22.23 -6.47 -3.59
N ASP A 35 -22.22 -5.55 -4.55
CA ASP A 35 -23.22 -5.39 -5.61
C ASP A 35 -22.78 -5.99 -6.97
N GLY A 36 -21.67 -6.74 -6.97
CA GLY A 36 -21.10 -7.34 -8.18
C GLY A 36 -20.22 -6.41 -9.02
N GLY A 37 -20.11 -5.12 -8.66
CA GLY A 37 -19.14 -4.22 -9.28
C GLY A 37 -17.70 -4.65 -9.02
N GLN A 38 -16.75 -4.11 -9.79
CA GLN A 38 -15.34 -4.47 -9.74
C GLN A 38 -14.47 -3.24 -9.53
N LEU A 39 -13.34 -3.42 -8.84
CA LEU A 39 -12.25 -2.44 -8.78
C LEU A 39 -11.06 -2.99 -9.57
N ASN A 40 -10.58 -2.21 -10.52
CA ASN A 40 -9.42 -2.51 -11.35
C ASN A 40 -8.42 -1.35 -11.30
N GLY A 41 -7.19 -1.63 -11.69
CA GLY A 41 -6.14 -0.62 -11.80
C GLY A 41 -4.99 -0.85 -10.81
N TYR A 42 -4.28 0.21 -10.48
CA TYR A 42 -3.09 0.14 -9.63
C TYR A 42 -2.87 1.44 -8.86
N PHE A 43 -2.00 1.38 -7.85
CA PHE A 43 -1.44 2.56 -7.22
C PHE A 43 0.06 2.41 -6.99
N VAL A 44 0.74 3.54 -6.89
CA VAL A 44 2.18 3.62 -6.67
C VAL A 44 2.43 4.32 -5.36
N GLN A 45 3.30 3.73 -4.54
CA GLN A 45 3.64 4.19 -3.22
C GLN A 45 5.13 4.48 -3.13
N ASN A 46 5.48 5.63 -2.55
CA ASN A 46 6.86 5.94 -2.21
C ASN A 46 7.36 5.03 -1.08
N THR A 47 8.48 4.35 -1.28
CA THR A 47 8.99 3.37 -0.32
C THR A 47 9.60 4.00 0.92
N ALA A 48 10.09 5.24 0.81
CA ALA A 48 10.76 5.95 1.88
C ALA A 48 9.79 6.55 2.90
N ASN A 49 8.71 7.19 2.44
CA ASN A 49 7.74 7.90 3.30
C ASN A 49 6.33 7.27 3.29
N LYS A 50 6.11 6.20 2.52
CA LYS A 50 4.83 5.49 2.38
C LYS A 50 3.70 6.30 1.75
N ALA A 51 3.96 7.51 1.24
CA ALA A 51 2.95 8.30 0.56
C ALA A 51 2.47 7.59 -0.71
N VAL A 52 1.18 7.68 -1.01
CA VAL A 52 0.65 7.24 -2.31
C VAL A 52 0.98 8.32 -3.32
N ALA A 53 1.93 8.02 -4.20
CA ALA A 53 2.46 8.95 -5.19
C ALA A 53 1.59 9.00 -6.45
N TYR A 54 0.96 7.89 -6.83
CA TYR A 54 0.11 7.83 -8.01
C TYR A 54 -0.96 6.77 -7.85
N PHE A 55 -2.07 6.90 -8.57
CA PHE A 55 -3.06 5.85 -8.70
C PHE A 55 -3.84 6.01 -10.00
N ASP A 56 -4.30 4.90 -10.55
CA ASP A 56 -5.21 4.85 -11.68
C ASP A 56 -6.17 3.71 -11.38
N LEU A 57 -7.36 4.07 -10.89
CA LEU A 57 -8.34 3.13 -10.38
C LEU A 57 -9.64 3.30 -11.16
N ALA A 58 -10.13 2.20 -11.70
CA ALA A 58 -11.43 2.14 -12.35
C ALA A 58 -12.37 1.28 -11.50
N VAL A 59 -13.49 1.86 -11.10
CA VAL A 59 -14.57 1.17 -10.44
C VAL A 59 -15.70 0.97 -11.44
N SER A 60 -16.07 -0.28 -11.71
CA SER A 60 -17.22 -0.56 -12.58
C SER A 60 -18.53 -0.20 -11.88
N GLY A 61 -19.55 0.10 -12.68
CA GLY A 61 -20.92 0.14 -12.18
C GLY A 61 -21.31 -1.20 -11.56
N GLY A 62 -22.27 -1.15 -10.64
CA GLY A 62 -22.96 -2.31 -10.10
C GLY A 62 -24.46 -2.05 -10.11
N SER A 63 -25.26 -2.87 -9.42
CA SER A 63 -26.72 -2.68 -9.42
C SER A 63 -27.17 -1.36 -8.77
N ALA A 64 -26.34 -0.76 -7.93
CA ALA A 64 -26.68 0.43 -7.13
C ALA A 64 -25.76 1.64 -7.37
N MET A 65 -24.76 1.51 -8.25
CA MET A 65 -23.72 2.55 -8.41
C MET A 65 -23.26 2.69 -9.85
N HIS A 66 -22.93 3.92 -10.25
CA HIS A 66 -22.32 4.22 -11.53
C HIS A 66 -20.85 3.82 -11.58
N ALA A 67 -20.31 3.70 -12.78
CA ALA A 67 -18.87 3.57 -12.96
C ALA A 67 -18.18 4.88 -12.61
N ALA A 68 -16.98 4.79 -12.04
CA ALA A 68 -16.17 5.94 -11.68
C ALA A 68 -14.70 5.63 -11.92
N GLU A 69 -13.94 6.65 -12.29
CA GLU A 69 -12.49 6.58 -12.44
C GLU A 69 -11.86 7.48 -11.37
N PHE A 70 -10.73 7.05 -10.81
CA PHE A 70 -9.96 7.82 -9.85
C PHE A 70 -8.52 7.89 -10.35
N PHE A 71 -8.06 9.09 -10.62
CA PHE A 71 -6.67 9.40 -10.95
C PHE A 71 -6.27 10.73 -10.29
N PRO A 72 -4.97 10.97 -10.03
CA PRO A 72 -4.48 12.27 -9.61
C PRO A 72 -4.85 13.32 -10.67
N SER A 73 -5.63 14.34 -10.28
CA SER A 73 -6.04 15.39 -11.20
C SER A 73 -5.92 16.77 -10.54
N GLY A 74 -4.91 17.54 -10.93
CA GLY A 74 -4.78 18.97 -10.64
C GLY A 74 -4.87 19.37 -9.15
N SER A 75 -5.31 20.61 -8.91
CA SER A 75 -5.35 21.34 -7.64
C SER A 75 -6.22 20.74 -6.52
N MET A 76 -6.80 19.57 -6.75
CA MET A 76 -7.45 18.75 -5.73
C MET A 76 -6.78 17.38 -5.78
N SER A 77 -5.62 17.24 -5.13
CA SER A 77 -5.09 15.90 -4.86
C SER A 77 -6.18 15.11 -4.15
N ASN A 78 -6.67 14.11 -4.85
CA ASN A 78 -7.94 13.44 -4.54
C ASN A 78 -7.82 12.52 -3.32
N ILE A 79 -6.63 12.40 -2.71
CA ILE A 79 -6.45 11.68 -1.45
C ILE A 79 -6.99 12.56 -0.31
N SER A 80 -7.91 12.01 0.47
CA SER A 80 -8.55 12.66 1.62
C SER A 80 -8.01 12.18 2.96
N ALA A 81 -7.42 10.98 2.99
CA ALA A 81 -6.79 10.40 4.17
C ALA A 81 -5.78 9.32 3.75
N ALA A 82 -4.72 9.14 4.53
CA ALA A 82 -3.78 8.03 4.40
C ALA A 82 -3.34 7.51 5.79
N SER A 83 -3.23 6.20 5.95
CA SER A 83 -2.72 5.54 7.14
C SER A 83 -1.98 4.25 6.79
N THR A 84 -1.22 3.69 7.71
CA THR A 84 -0.67 2.35 7.53
C THR A 84 -0.57 1.62 8.87
N HIS A 85 -0.77 0.31 8.83
CA HIS A 85 -0.54 -0.62 9.95
C HIS A 85 0.70 -1.50 9.69
N PHE A 86 1.31 -1.40 8.50
CA PHE A 86 2.55 -2.11 8.19
C PHE A 86 3.74 -1.31 8.74
N SER A 87 4.45 -1.87 9.71
CA SER A 87 5.70 -1.32 10.24
C SER A 87 6.88 -1.46 9.27
N GLY A 88 6.76 -2.35 8.26
CA GLY A 88 7.80 -2.66 7.28
C GLY A 88 7.31 -2.55 5.84
N ALA A 89 7.51 -3.60 5.03
CA ALA A 89 6.97 -3.69 3.69
C ALA A 89 5.43 -3.82 3.73
N GLY A 90 4.75 -3.15 2.81
CA GLY A 90 3.30 -3.19 2.72
C GLY A 90 2.67 -1.91 2.16
N PRO A 91 1.43 -2.05 1.67
CA PRO A 91 0.63 -0.96 1.13
C PRO A 91 0.06 -0.05 2.22
N THR A 92 0.00 1.23 1.91
CA THR A 92 -0.64 2.29 2.68
C THR A 92 -2.14 2.21 2.45
N ASN A 93 -2.92 2.28 3.53
CA ASN A 93 -4.36 2.51 3.46
C ASN A 93 -4.62 3.96 3.04
N PHE A 94 -5.61 4.20 2.17
CA PHE A 94 -5.90 5.55 1.73
C PHE A 94 -7.36 5.70 1.31
N SER A 95 -7.85 6.94 1.29
CA SER A 95 -9.18 7.28 0.78
C SER A 95 -9.05 8.31 -0.32
N VAL A 96 -9.68 8.07 -1.46
CA VAL A 96 -9.77 9.03 -2.57
C VAL A 96 -11.20 9.49 -2.79
N PHE A 97 -11.36 10.67 -3.38
CA PHE A 97 -12.64 11.13 -3.90
C PHE A 97 -12.51 11.59 -5.35
N ASN A 98 -13.62 11.61 -6.08
CA ASN A 98 -13.68 12.23 -7.40
C ASN A 98 -15.05 12.90 -7.58
N ASN A 99 -15.08 14.05 -8.23
CA ASN A 99 -16.32 14.71 -8.64
C ASN A 99 -16.47 14.54 -10.16
N GLN A 100 -17.38 13.67 -10.60
CA GLN A 100 -17.70 13.48 -12.01
C GLN A 100 -19.17 13.80 -12.24
N ASP A 101 -19.47 14.66 -13.21
CA ASP A 101 -20.84 14.96 -13.64
C ASP A 101 -21.82 15.27 -12.50
N THR A 102 -21.39 16.08 -11.52
CA THR A 102 -22.13 16.46 -10.30
C THR A 102 -22.32 15.36 -9.26
N ILE A 103 -21.67 14.22 -9.42
CA ILE A 103 -21.66 13.11 -8.45
C ILE A 103 -20.30 13.07 -7.75
N LEU A 104 -20.34 13.11 -6.43
CA LEU A 104 -19.17 12.88 -5.58
C LEU A 104 -19.03 11.38 -5.32
N TYR A 105 -17.94 10.81 -5.82
CA TYR A 105 -17.51 9.46 -5.53
C TYR A 105 -16.46 9.48 -4.43
N LYS A 106 -16.52 8.51 -3.52
CA LYS A 106 -15.49 8.25 -2.52
C LYS A 106 -15.10 6.79 -2.56
N LEU A 107 -13.81 6.50 -2.44
CA LEU A 107 -13.27 5.15 -2.38
C LEU A 107 -12.29 5.10 -1.21
N ALA A 108 -12.57 4.26 -0.23
CA ALA A 108 -11.69 4.01 0.91
C ALA A 108 -11.11 2.60 0.79
N LEU A 109 -9.78 2.50 0.85
CA LEU A 109 -9.02 1.27 0.69
C LEU A 109 -8.20 1.00 1.95
N SER A 110 -8.24 -0.24 2.40
CA SER A 110 -7.40 -0.75 3.47
C SER A 110 -6.88 -2.14 3.10
N PHE A 111 -5.73 -2.49 3.66
CA PHE A 111 -5.03 -3.69 3.28
C PHE A 111 -4.81 -4.62 4.47
N GLY A 112 -4.48 -5.87 4.22
CA GLY A 112 -4.08 -6.82 5.25
C GLY A 112 -3.07 -7.82 4.71
N SER A 113 -2.23 -8.36 5.59
CA SER A 113 -1.23 -9.34 5.20
C SER A 113 -1.86 -10.64 4.67
N THR A 114 -1.12 -11.33 3.80
CA THR A 114 -1.43 -12.71 3.41
C THR A 114 -0.21 -13.60 3.69
N SER A 115 -0.34 -14.91 3.46
CA SER A 115 0.78 -15.85 3.58
C SER A 115 1.82 -15.71 2.45
N THR A 116 1.50 -14.98 1.38
CA THR A 116 2.37 -14.83 0.21
C THR A 116 3.03 -13.46 0.23
N ALA A 117 4.36 -13.43 0.21
CA ALA A 117 5.12 -12.19 0.16
C ALA A 117 4.74 -11.35 -1.06
N GLY A 118 4.60 -10.03 -0.88
CA GLY A 118 4.20 -9.10 -1.94
C GLY A 118 2.72 -9.22 -2.36
N THR A 119 1.91 -10.02 -1.65
CA THR A 119 0.46 -10.13 -1.87
C THR A 119 -0.29 -9.72 -0.61
N TYR A 120 -1.29 -8.86 -0.76
CA TYR A 120 -2.06 -8.30 0.33
C TYR A 120 -3.56 -8.43 0.05
N ARG A 121 -4.34 -8.72 1.07
CA ARG A 121 -5.80 -8.68 0.97
C ARG A 121 -6.24 -7.22 0.90
N VAL A 122 -7.25 -6.92 0.09
CA VAL A 122 -7.87 -5.60 0.05
C VAL A 122 -9.24 -5.62 0.73
N PHE A 123 -9.51 -4.57 1.49
CA PHE A 123 -10.79 -4.24 2.09
C PHE A 123 -11.12 -2.79 1.72
N GLY A 124 -12.39 -2.43 1.80
CA GLY A 124 -12.77 -1.06 1.52
C GLY A 124 -14.23 -0.87 1.25
N SER A 125 -14.56 0.36 0.90
CA SER A 125 -15.89 0.75 0.48
C SER A 125 -15.83 1.82 -0.61
N ASN A 126 -16.87 1.85 -1.42
CA ASN A 126 -17.10 2.87 -2.42
C ASN A 126 -18.48 3.47 -2.20
N SER A 127 -18.60 4.79 -2.26
CA SER A 127 -19.87 5.49 -2.15
C SER A 127 -20.00 6.59 -3.19
N GLN A 128 -21.25 6.90 -3.54
CA GLN A 128 -21.62 7.99 -4.44
C GLN A 128 -22.67 8.87 -3.79
N SER A 129 -22.58 10.18 -4.01
CA SER A 129 -23.59 11.15 -3.57
C SER A 129 -23.76 12.22 -4.63
N PRO A 130 -24.99 12.51 -5.10
CA PRO A 130 -25.28 13.71 -5.87
C PRO A 130 -24.83 14.96 -5.10
N GLN A 131 -24.24 15.93 -5.79
CA GLN A 131 -23.85 17.24 -5.24
C GLN A 131 -24.85 18.33 -5.62
N ALA A 132 -25.66 18.12 -6.67
CA ALA A 132 -26.66 19.06 -7.13
C ALA A 132 -28.07 18.64 -6.69
N GLU A 133 -28.85 19.61 -6.25
CA GLU A 133 -30.28 19.43 -6.02
C GLU A 133 -31.07 19.65 -7.32
N PRO A 134 -32.12 18.86 -7.60
CA PRO A 134 -32.61 17.80 -6.73
C PRO A 134 -31.91 16.46 -6.96
N ALA A 135 -31.49 15.80 -5.88
CA ALA A 135 -30.67 14.58 -5.93
C ALA A 135 -31.24 13.44 -6.81
N TRP A 136 -32.57 13.31 -6.88
CA TRP A 136 -33.26 12.27 -7.66
C TRP A 136 -33.05 12.37 -9.18
N MET A 137 -32.59 13.51 -9.69
CA MET A 137 -32.25 13.68 -11.12
C MET A 137 -30.88 13.10 -11.49
N TYR A 138 -30.00 12.90 -10.51
CA TYR A 138 -28.58 12.58 -10.70
C TYR A 138 -28.17 11.23 -10.08
N GLY A 139 -29.16 10.41 -9.70
CA GLY A 139 -28.97 9.07 -9.12
C GLY A 139 -29.21 9.03 -7.61
N GLU A 140 -29.53 7.84 -7.10
CA GLU A 140 -29.68 7.64 -5.65
C GLU A 140 -28.29 7.55 -4.99
N PRO A 141 -28.12 8.11 -3.77
CA PRO A 141 -26.95 7.84 -2.95
C PRO A 141 -26.74 6.34 -2.78
N GLY A 142 -25.52 5.88 -3.01
CA GLY A 142 -25.17 4.46 -3.00
C GLY A 142 -23.91 4.20 -2.20
N SER A 143 -23.82 3.02 -1.60
CA SER A 143 -22.61 2.55 -0.94
C SER A 143 -22.47 1.04 -1.09
N ARG A 144 -21.24 0.57 -1.24
CA ARG A 144 -20.88 -0.84 -1.38
C ARG A 144 -19.54 -1.12 -0.72
N THR A 145 -19.33 -2.38 -0.34
CA THR A 145 -18.09 -2.82 0.33
C THR A 145 -17.38 -3.85 -0.52
N ILE A 146 -16.05 -3.88 -0.43
CA ILE A 146 -15.24 -4.92 -1.08
C ILE A 146 -15.48 -6.24 -0.34
N VAL A 147 -15.89 -7.28 -1.08
CA VAL A 147 -16.16 -8.61 -0.52
C VAL A 147 -15.05 -9.61 -0.81
N SER A 148 -14.29 -9.40 -1.89
CA SER A 148 -13.13 -10.22 -2.22
C SER A 148 -12.15 -9.45 -3.09
N GLY A 149 -10.92 -9.94 -3.16
CA GLY A 149 -9.86 -9.35 -3.97
C GLY A 149 -8.53 -9.32 -3.25
N GLN A 150 -7.49 -9.03 -4.01
CA GLN A 150 -6.14 -8.82 -3.50
C GLN A 150 -5.44 -7.73 -4.28
N VAL A 151 -4.31 -7.31 -3.73
CA VAL A 151 -3.35 -6.44 -4.41
C VAL A 151 -1.98 -7.11 -4.36
N THR A 152 -1.24 -7.02 -5.46
CA THR A 152 0.10 -7.63 -5.59
C THR A 152 1.11 -6.59 -5.99
N GLU A 153 2.35 -6.73 -5.50
CA GLU A 153 3.46 -5.90 -5.96
C GLU A 153 3.67 -6.09 -7.47
N GLY A 154 3.63 -4.97 -8.19
CA GLY A 154 3.63 -4.87 -9.63
C GLY A 154 4.94 -4.32 -10.20
N VAL A 155 4.96 -4.18 -11.53
CA VAL A 155 6.08 -3.56 -12.25
C VAL A 155 5.67 -2.16 -12.69
N ILE A 156 6.42 -1.15 -12.23
CA ILE A 156 6.22 0.24 -12.64
C ILE A 156 6.70 0.41 -14.09
N LEU A 157 5.83 0.96 -14.94
CA LEU A 157 6.22 1.34 -16.30
C LEU A 157 7.34 2.39 -16.26
N GLN A 158 8.36 2.23 -17.11
CA GLN A 158 9.54 3.10 -17.10
C GLN A 158 9.20 4.59 -17.28
N GLY A 159 8.21 4.91 -18.11
CA GLY A 159 7.75 6.28 -18.31
C GLY A 159 7.10 6.89 -17.05
N LEU A 160 6.31 6.08 -16.32
CA LEU A 160 5.71 6.50 -15.06
C LEU A 160 6.77 6.67 -13.97
N LEU A 161 7.74 5.75 -13.89
CA LEU A 161 8.85 5.88 -12.95
C LEU A 161 9.64 7.17 -13.19
N ALA A 162 10.01 7.45 -14.45
CA ALA A 162 10.72 8.68 -14.81
C ALA A 162 9.92 9.95 -14.47
N TYR A 163 8.59 9.90 -14.64
CA TYR A 163 7.69 10.99 -14.24
C TYR A 163 7.68 11.21 -12.72
N LEU A 164 7.60 10.13 -11.94
CA LEU A 164 7.62 10.21 -10.47
C LEU A 164 8.97 10.66 -9.92
N GLU A 165 10.08 10.23 -10.54
CA GLU A 165 11.44 10.62 -10.15
C GLU A 165 11.78 12.08 -10.52
N ALA A 166 11.03 12.70 -11.44
CA ALA A 166 11.23 14.10 -11.80
C ALA A 166 10.88 15.07 -10.65
N GLY A 167 10.07 14.64 -9.67
CA GLY A 167 9.79 15.36 -8.42
C GLY A 167 8.94 16.63 -8.54
N ASP A 168 8.67 17.12 -9.75
CA ASP A 168 7.84 18.30 -10.03
C ASP A 168 6.46 17.87 -10.52
N VAL A 169 5.77 17.08 -9.70
CA VAL A 169 4.41 16.64 -10.02
C VAL A 169 3.42 17.46 -9.18
N PRO A 170 2.87 18.57 -9.72
CA PRO A 170 1.98 19.46 -8.98
C PRO A 170 0.68 18.78 -8.52
N GLU A 171 0.33 17.62 -9.08
CA GLU A 171 -0.84 16.82 -8.72
C GLU A 171 -0.60 15.87 -7.53
N ILE A 172 0.64 15.64 -7.09
CA ILE A 172 0.97 14.76 -5.97
C ILE A 172 1.04 15.60 -4.68
N ASN A 173 -0.08 15.71 -3.97
CA ASN A 173 0.04 16.00 -2.54
C ASN A 173 0.49 14.74 -1.83
N ASP A 174 1.73 14.75 -1.34
CA ASP A 174 2.25 13.75 -0.42
C ASP A 174 1.46 13.82 0.90
N ILE A 175 0.32 13.15 0.96
CA ILE A 175 -0.32 12.85 2.24
C ILE A 175 0.49 11.72 2.86
N ILE A 176 1.48 12.10 3.65
CA ILE A 176 2.30 11.17 4.41
C ILE A 176 1.36 10.42 5.37
N PRO A 177 1.30 9.08 5.31
CA PRO A 177 0.37 8.31 6.11
C PRO A 177 0.67 8.47 7.60
N LEU A 178 -0.37 8.65 8.39
CA LEU A 178 -0.23 8.53 9.84
C LEU A 178 -0.11 7.04 10.18
N TYR A 179 1.01 6.66 10.82
CA TYR A 179 1.15 5.32 11.37
C TYR A 179 0.09 5.13 12.47
N SER A 180 -0.82 4.19 12.26
CA SER A 180 -1.81 3.78 13.24
C SER A 180 -1.36 2.41 13.75
N PRO A 181 -0.67 2.34 14.90
CA PRO A 181 -0.26 1.05 15.43
C PRO A 181 -1.53 0.21 15.66
N GLU A 182 -1.55 -1.00 15.10
CA GLU A 182 -2.44 -2.04 15.64
C GLU A 182 -2.21 -2.15 17.15
N PRO A 183 -3.23 -2.53 17.94
CA PRO A 183 -3.05 -2.79 19.36
C PRO A 183 -1.82 -3.69 19.55
N GLU A 184 -0.83 -3.13 20.24
CA GLU A 184 0.52 -3.62 20.46
C GLU A 184 0.62 -5.14 20.23
N GLN A 185 1.11 -5.56 19.05
CA GLN A 185 1.34 -6.97 18.77
C GLN A 185 2.38 -7.47 19.78
N VAL A 186 1.92 -8.14 20.83
CA VAL A 186 2.76 -8.80 21.82
C VAL A 186 3.70 -9.73 21.05
N PRO A 187 5.03 -9.65 21.25
CA PRO A 187 5.98 -10.48 20.52
C PRO A 187 5.53 -11.93 20.56
N GLU A 188 5.40 -12.55 19.37
CA GLU A 188 4.95 -13.92 19.29
C GLU A 188 5.81 -14.81 20.21
N PRO A 189 5.23 -15.80 20.90
CA PRO A 189 5.94 -16.60 21.91
C PRO A 189 7.28 -17.18 21.42
N GLY A 190 7.41 -17.43 20.11
CA GLY A 190 8.65 -17.92 19.49
C GLY A 190 9.81 -16.92 19.56
N SER A 191 9.55 -15.63 19.41
CA SER A 191 10.56 -14.56 19.48
C SER A 191 11.10 -14.40 20.91
N LEU A 192 10.22 -14.54 21.90
CA LEU A 192 10.60 -14.59 23.31
C LEU A 192 11.42 -15.85 23.63
N ALA A 193 11.04 -17.00 23.05
CA ALA A 193 11.80 -18.24 23.22
C ALA A 193 13.22 -18.14 22.63
N LEU A 194 13.37 -17.54 21.45
CA LEU A 194 14.67 -17.31 20.82
C LEU A 194 15.56 -16.34 21.61
N LEU A 195 14.98 -15.27 22.15
CA LEU A 195 15.70 -14.34 23.02
C LEU A 195 16.19 -15.03 24.30
N MET A 196 15.32 -15.83 24.95
CA MET A 196 15.65 -16.61 26.13
C MET A 196 16.75 -17.65 25.86
N LEU A 197 16.66 -18.35 24.72
CA LEU A 197 17.68 -19.33 24.29
C LEU A 197 19.03 -18.66 24.01
N GLY A 198 19.02 -17.49 23.34
CA GLY A 198 20.24 -16.70 23.09
C GLY A 198 20.90 -16.21 24.39
N ALA A 199 20.10 -15.72 25.34
CA ALA A 199 20.59 -15.31 26.66
C ALA A 199 21.18 -16.48 27.47
N ALA A 200 20.51 -17.64 27.45
CA ALA A 200 21.00 -18.85 28.12
C ALA A 200 22.33 -19.35 27.50
N GLY A 201 22.45 -19.31 26.18
CA GLY A 201 23.69 -19.69 25.47
C GLY A 201 24.88 -18.79 25.83
N MET A 202 24.67 -17.47 25.93
CA MET A 202 25.72 -16.53 26.32
C MET A 202 26.19 -16.73 27.77
N LEU A 203 25.27 -17.02 28.70
CA LEU A 203 25.60 -17.30 30.10
C LEU A 203 26.36 -18.62 30.26
N ALA A 204 26.00 -19.66 29.50
CA ALA A 204 26.71 -20.93 29.49
C ALA A 204 28.14 -20.80 28.92
N ALA A 205 28.32 -20.01 27.85
CA ALA A 205 29.63 -19.76 27.26
C ALA A 205 30.59 -19.03 28.22
N ARG A 206 30.07 -18.07 29.01
CA ARG A 206 30.88 -17.37 30.04
C ARG A 206 31.37 -18.30 31.14
N ARG A 207 30.57 -19.29 31.56
CA ARG A 207 31.00 -20.29 32.56
C ARG A 207 32.12 -21.19 32.04
N LYS A 208 32.11 -21.53 30.75
CA LYS A 208 33.13 -22.40 30.14
C LYS A 208 34.46 -21.67 29.86
N ALA A 209 34.44 -20.35 29.73
CA ALA A 209 35.66 -19.54 29.57
C ALA A 209 36.33 -19.17 30.91
N ALA A 210 35.64 -19.37 32.04
CA ALA A 210 36.13 -19.08 33.38
C ALA A 210 36.58 -20.34 34.16
N ALA A 211 36.52 -21.52 33.52
CA ALA A 211 37.01 -22.80 34.01
C ALA A 211 38.21 -23.23 33.15
#